data_AF-A0A8H7Y620-F1
#
_entry.id   AF-A0A8H7Y620-F1
#
_cell.length_a   1.000
_cell.length_b   1.000
_cell.length_c   1.000
_cell.angle_alpha   90.00
_cell.angle_beta   90.00
_cell.angle_gamma   90.00
#
_symmetry.space_group_name_H-M   'P 1'
#
loop_
_entity.id
_entity.type
_entity.pdbx_description
1 polymer ?
#
loop_
_entity_poly.entity_id
_entity_poly.type
_entity_poly.pdbx_seq_one_letter_code
_entity_poly.pdbx_strand_id
1 'polypeptide(L)'
;MDENYDINAATDQDSELKLEEIVNEQRLNPSHVQLCDADIQKYEITEFLTPKSWRVSDFDVDIGAMDEVIFRLQGIVREKILPPMAKPASRDRMVKQRPYLRTAIAITGLGDIAFDKAMEKLEEVFLRFTNNFPADSVSGYDPVLHKDTGFNVFHAHSRYFTKVSAYQDESDNIGFHPLVDPDNVLASMVGDGFIHAIDNEVQFLRREILPDGTARYYAYNPASIRIGDIVEISVAFVAFPAQENKYKFVVALRGILVLDQEAREKADILRMRSRYTPAKRQVAVLRRTKRQLYEGQIDIEDTQQRMARMRLNEDTVHNSNTMSQD
;
A
#
# COMPACT_ATOMS: atom_id res chain seq x y z
N MET A 1 -11.63 9.15 2.10
CA MET A 1 -12.63 8.41 1.28
C MET A 1 -13.56 9.45 0.71
N ASP A 2 -13.94 9.31 -0.56
CA ASP A 2 -14.88 10.22 -1.21
C ASP A 2 -16.29 9.64 -1.18
N GLU A 3 -17.27 10.39 -1.69
CA GLU A 3 -18.69 10.04 -1.76
C GLU A 3 -18.99 8.75 -2.55
N ASN A 4 -18.00 8.19 -3.26
CA ASN A 4 -18.11 6.96 -4.06
C ASN A 4 -17.35 5.78 -3.44
N TYR A 5 -16.68 6.01 -2.32
CA TYR A 5 -16.25 4.93 -1.45
C TYR A 5 -17.43 4.56 -0.56
N ASP A 6 -18.12 3.50 -0.96
CA ASP A 6 -19.20 2.93 -0.18
C ASP A 6 -18.60 2.37 1.11
N ILE A 7 -18.54 3.23 2.13
CA ILE A 7 -18.14 2.85 3.48
C ILE A 7 -19.03 1.70 3.92
N ASN A 8 -20.32 1.66 3.56
CA ASN A 8 -21.24 0.59 3.94
C ASN A 8 -20.92 -0.75 3.28
N ALA A 9 -20.46 -0.76 2.02
CA ALA A 9 -19.99 -1.98 1.34
C ALA A 9 -18.54 -2.37 1.70
N ALA A 10 -17.72 -1.43 2.19
CA ALA A 10 -16.41 -1.74 2.77
C ALA A 10 -16.50 -2.16 4.25
N THR A 11 -17.54 -1.71 4.96
CA THR A 11 -18.06 -2.28 6.20
C THR A 11 -19.08 -3.37 5.93
N ASP A 12 -19.16 -3.91 4.69
CA ASP A 12 -19.95 -5.13 4.51
C ASP A 12 -19.37 -6.14 5.49
N GLN A 13 -20.26 -6.86 6.15
CA GLN A 13 -19.94 -7.92 7.09
C GLN A 13 -18.86 -8.86 6.53
N ASP A 14 -18.79 -9.02 5.20
CA ASP A 14 -17.75 -9.77 4.50
C ASP A 14 -16.31 -9.26 4.71
N SER A 15 -16.06 -7.96 4.76
CA SER A 15 -14.70 -7.42 4.96
C SER A 15 -14.27 -7.51 6.42
N GLU A 16 -15.20 -7.31 7.35
CA GLU A 16 -14.99 -7.52 8.79
C GLU A 16 -14.73 -9.01 9.08
N LEU A 17 -15.59 -9.90 8.59
CA LEU A 17 -15.43 -11.36 8.73
C LEU A 17 -14.11 -11.85 8.14
N LYS A 18 -13.71 -11.33 6.97
CA LYS A 18 -12.41 -11.65 6.37
C LYS A 18 -11.24 -11.13 7.19
N LEU A 19 -11.35 -9.93 7.74
CA LEU A 19 -10.31 -9.39 8.61
C LEU A 19 -10.17 -10.27 9.86
N GLU A 20 -11.29 -10.63 10.49
CA GLU A 20 -11.31 -11.52 11.66
C GLU A 20 -10.72 -12.91 11.35
N GLU A 21 -11.07 -13.50 10.20
CA GLU A 21 -10.50 -14.76 9.71
C GLU A 21 -8.97 -14.66 9.56
N ILE A 22 -8.49 -13.63 8.88
CA ILE A 22 -7.06 -13.41 8.64
C ILE A 22 -6.31 -13.16 9.96
N VAL A 23 -6.89 -12.40 10.89
CA VAL A 23 -6.31 -12.17 12.23
C VAL A 23 -6.16 -13.52 12.95
N ASN A 24 -7.20 -14.34 12.94
CA ASN A 24 -7.18 -15.66 13.59
C ASN A 24 -6.16 -16.61 12.96
N GLU A 25 -5.97 -16.58 11.63
CA GLU A 25 -4.88 -17.31 10.97
C GLU A 25 -3.50 -16.83 11.42
N GLN A 26 -3.28 -15.51 11.49
CA GLN A 26 -1.97 -14.94 11.82
C GLN A 26 -1.57 -15.11 13.29
N ARG A 27 -2.53 -15.31 14.19
CA ARG A 27 -2.29 -15.69 15.60
C ARG A 27 -1.56 -17.02 15.76
N LEU A 28 -1.71 -17.92 14.80
CA LEU A 28 -1.08 -19.25 14.85
C LEU A 28 0.41 -19.22 14.49
N ASN A 29 0.95 -18.08 14.05
CA ASN A 29 2.36 -17.93 13.71
C ASN A 29 3.18 -17.45 14.93
N PRO A 30 4.00 -18.31 15.56
CA PRO A 30 4.67 -18.02 16.82
C PRO A 30 5.85 -17.05 16.71
N SER A 31 6.29 -16.71 15.49
CA SER A 31 7.51 -15.94 15.26
C SER A 31 7.38 -14.43 15.52
N HIS A 32 6.18 -13.92 15.78
CA HIS A 32 5.95 -12.49 15.90
C HIS A 32 4.76 -12.16 16.82
N VAL A 33 4.88 -11.09 17.60
CA VAL A 33 3.90 -10.69 18.62
C VAL A 33 2.72 -9.94 17.98
N GLN A 34 1.50 -10.47 18.10
CA GLN A 34 0.28 -9.72 17.77
C GLN A 34 0.00 -8.68 18.85
N LEU A 35 -0.20 -7.42 18.45
CA LEU A 35 -0.37 -6.33 19.41
C LEU A 35 -1.58 -6.56 20.33
N CYS A 36 -2.69 -7.08 19.78
CA CYS A 36 -3.92 -7.34 20.54
C CYS A 36 -3.78 -8.41 21.63
N ASP A 37 -2.82 -9.32 21.48
CA ASP A 37 -2.58 -10.42 22.41
C ASP A 37 -1.31 -10.19 23.26
N ALA A 38 -0.62 -9.06 23.07
CA ALA A 38 0.63 -8.74 23.72
C ALA A 38 0.43 -8.46 25.22
N ASP A 39 1.25 -9.09 26.05
CA ASP A 39 1.40 -8.72 27.45
C ASP A 39 2.45 -7.63 27.59
N ILE A 40 2.00 -6.37 27.49
CA ILE A 40 2.85 -5.18 27.49
C ILE A 40 3.71 -5.07 28.76
N GLN A 41 3.33 -5.71 29.86
CA GLN A 41 4.08 -5.66 31.11
C GLN A 41 5.36 -6.49 31.07
N LYS A 42 5.49 -7.46 30.15
CA LYS A 42 6.68 -8.32 30.02
C LYS A 42 7.90 -7.61 29.43
N TYR A 43 7.67 -6.59 28.61
CA TYR A 43 8.74 -5.90 27.89
C TYR A 43 9.41 -4.82 28.75
N GLU A 44 10.55 -4.31 28.33
CA GLU A 44 11.26 -3.19 28.98
C GLU A 44 11.25 -1.95 28.08
N ILE A 45 11.48 -0.76 28.67
CA ILE A 45 11.78 0.45 27.90
C ILE A 45 13.28 0.71 28.04
N THR A 46 14.02 0.39 26.98
CA THR A 46 15.48 0.39 27.01
C THR A 46 16.04 1.53 26.16
N GLU A 47 17.12 2.16 26.62
CA GLU A 47 17.84 3.19 25.87
C GLU A 47 18.76 2.55 24.82
N PHE A 48 18.60 2.96 23.57
CA PHE A 48 19.49 2.66 22.46
C PHE A 48 20.27 3.92 22.12
N LEU A 49 21.57 3.79 21.83
CA LEU A 49 22.46 4.95 21.64
C LEU A 49 22.57 5.39 20.17
N THR A 50 22.30 4.49 19.23
CA THR A 50 22.54 4.71 17.79
C THR A 50 21.30 4.31 16.99
N PRO A 51 20.39 5.26 16.67
CA PRO A 51 20.33 6.62 17.18
C PRO A 51 19.73 6.65 18.59
N LYS A 52 20.09 7.70 19.35
CA LYS A 52 19.61 7.87 20.73
C LYS A 52 18.08 7.84 20.79
N SER A 53 17.53 6.81 21.40
CA SER A 53 16.09 6.55 21.47
C SER A 53 15.77 5.59 22.62
N TRP A 54 14.51 5.55 23.04
CA TRP A 54 14.02 4.55 23.98
C TRP A 54 12.96 3.71 23.29
N ARG A 55 13.10 2.40 23.38
CA ARG A 55 12.29 1.45 22.60
C ARG A 55 11.67 0.42 23.52
N VAL A 56 10.51 -0.10 23.14
CA VAL A 56 10.00 -1.33 23.76
C VAL A 56 10.90 -2.47 23.35
N SER A 57 11.45 -3.18 24.33
CA SER A 57 12.50 -4.17 24.12
C SER A 57 12.27 -5.45 24.92
N ASP A 58 12.83 -6.53 24.41
CA ASP A 58 12.92 -7.83 25.07
C ASP A 58 14.34 -8.37 24.96
N PHE A 59 14.72 -9.28 25.84
CA PHE A 59 16.04 -9.88 25.80
C PHE A 59 16.08 -10.98 24.72
N ASP A 60 16.86 -10.74 23.67
CA ASP A 60 17.13 -11.74 22.65
C ASP A 60 18.25 -12.67 23.14
N VAL A 61 17.93 -13.95 23.30
CA VAL A 61 18.84 -14.98 23.79
C VAL A 61 19.94 -15.32 22.78
N ASP A 62 19.63 -15.24 21.48
CA ASP A 62 20.56 -15.57 20.40
C ASP A 62 21.62 -14.47 20.25
N ILE A 63 21.22 -13.20 20.43
CA ILE A 63 22.12 -12.04 20.38
C ILE A 63 22.76 -11.78 21.75
N GLY A 64 22.14 -12.24 22.84
CA GLY A 64 22.59 -12.01 24.21
C GLY A 64 22.45 -10.55 24.64
N ALA A 65 21.49 -9.82 24.06
CA ALA A 65 21.29 -8.39 24.28
C ALA A 65 19.80 -8.02 24.22
N MET A 66 19.46 -6.82 24.68
CA MET A 66 18.12 -6.26 24.47
C MET A 66 17.94 -5.90 23.00
N ASP A 67 16.85 -6.40 22.40
CA ASP A 67 16.46 -6.07 21.02
C ASP A 67 15.10 -5.36 20.99
N GLU A 68 14.82 -4.66 19.90
CA GLU A 68 13.55 -3.96 19.68
C GLU A 68 12.42 -4.97 19.41
N VAL A 69 11.30 -4.86 20.14
CA VAL A 69 10.13 -5.71 19.90
C VAL A 69 9.30 -5.15 18.75
N ILE A 70 9.05 -6.00 17.75
CA ILE A 70 8.19 -5.68 16.62
C ILE A 70 6.80 -6.28 16.84
N PHE A 71 5.80 -5.41 16.89
CA PHE A 71 4.40 -5.77 17.03
C PHE A 71 3.72 -5.80 15.67
N ARG A 72 2.75 -6.71 15.51
CA ARG A 72 1.92 -6.82 14.31
C ARG A 72 0.49 -6.42 14.60
N LEU A 73 -0.13 -5.80 13.61
CA LEU A 73 -1.54 -5.41 13.64
C LEU A 73 -2.12 -5.48 12.22
N GLN A 74 -3.25 -6.17 12.07
CA GLN A 74 -3.99 -6.23 10.82
C GLN A 74 -5.03 -5.11 10.77
N GLY A 75 -5.35 -4.64 9.57
CA GLY A 75 -6.45 -3.69 9.37
C GLY A 75 -6.58 -3.28 7.92
N ILE A 76 -7.55 -2.40 7.67
CA ILE A 76 -7.88 -1.93 6.32
C ILE A 76 -7.24 -0.57 6.10
N VAL A 77 -6.52 -0.41 4.98
CA VAL A 77 -5.84 0.86 4.64
C VAL A 77 -6.86 1.98 4.47
N ARG A 78 -6.74 3.01 5.31
CA ARG A 78 -7.59 4.21 5.31
C ARG A 78 -6.93 5.38 4.61
N GLU A 79 -5.66 5.62 4.95
CA GLU A 79 -4.82 6.69 4.41
C GLU A 79 -3.41 6.17 4.20
N LYS A 80 -2.68 6.75 3.25
CA LYS A 80 -1.33 6.31 2.95
C LYS A 80 -0.49 7.42 2.32
N ILE A 81 0.77 7.46 2.71
CA ILE A 81 1.86 8.21 2.07
C ILE A 81 2.96 7.17 1.84
N LEU A 82 2.97 6.57 0.65
CA LEU A 82 3.87 5.44 0.32
C LEU A 82 4.71 5.79 -0.91
N PRO A 83 5.92 5.20 -1.03
CA PRO A 83 6.76 5.37 -2.21
C PRO A 83 6.11 4.78 -3.48
N PRO A 84 6.61 5.11 -4.68
CA PRO A 84 7.71 6.02 -4.96
C PRO A 84 7.33 7.49 -4.80
N MET A 85 8.31 8.31 -4.39
CA MET A 85 8.10 9.74 -4.21
C MET A 85 8.18 10.47 -5.55
N ALA A 86 7.23 11.37 -5.81
CA ALA A 86 7.28 12.22 -6.98
C ALA A 86 8.52 13.11 -6.96
N LYS A 87 9.17 13.26 -8.11
CA LYS A 87 10.34 14.14 -8.26
C LYS A 87 9.95 15.59 -7.94
N PRO A 88 10.60 16.25 -6.96
CA PRO A 88 10.26 17.64 -6.65
C PRO A 88 10.66 18.58 -7.80
N ALA A 89 9.91 19.68 -7.95
CA ALA A 89 10.10 20.64 -9.05
C ALA A 89 11.47 21.38 -9.04
N SER A 90 12.18 21.39 -7.90
CA SER A 90 13.46 22.10 -7.75
C SER A 90 14.32 21.46 -6.65
N ARG A 91 15.66 21.48 -6.81
CA ARG A 91 16.62 20.97 -5.82
C ARG A 91 16.48 21.62 -4.44
N ASP A 92 16.23 22.93 -4.37
CA ASP A 92 16.08 23.64 -3.08
C ASP A 92 14.88 23.15 -2.28
N ARG A 93 13.78 22.83 -2.95
CA ARG A 93 12.61 22.19 -2.32
C ARG A 93 12.94 20.79 -1.83
N MET A 94 13.76 20.02 -2.57
CA MET A 94 14.21 18.69 -2.15
C MET A 94 14.93 18.77 -0.80
N VAL A 95 15.92 19.66 -0.67
CA VAL A 95 16.73 19.81 0.55
C VAL A 95 15.87 20.20 1.76
N LYS A 96 14.98 21.18 1.59
CA LYS A 96 14.11 21.67 2.69
C LYS A 96 13.08 20.63 3.15
N GLN A 97 12.67 19.72 2.27
CA GLN A 97 11.65 18.71 2.59
C GLN A 97 12.22 17.47 3.30
N ARG A 98 13.52 17.16 3.15
CA ARG A 98 14.15 15.93 3.68
C ARG A 98 13.72 15.56 5.11
N PRO A 99 13.72 16.47 6.11
CA PRO A 99 13.36 16.12 7.49
C PRO A 99 11.90 15.68 7.69
N TYR A 100 11.04 16.00 6.72
CA TYR A 100 9.60 15.77 6.77
C TYR A 100 9.15 14.62 5.86
N LEU A 101 10.04 14.10 5.01
CA LEU A 101 9.72 12.97 4.14
C LEU A 101 9.64 11.68 4.95
N ARG A 102 8.53 10.96 4.75
CA ARG A 102 8.20 9.74 5.50
C ARG A 102 7.33 8.82 4.68
N THR A 103 7.46 7.52 4.95
CA THR A 103 6.42 6.53 4.67
C THR A 103 5.42 6.60 5.83
N ALA A 104 4.13 6.70 5.54
CA ALA A 104 3.09 6.69 6.56
C ALA A 104 1.87 5.90 6.09
N ILE A 105 1.21 5.24 7.02
CA ILE A 105 -0.03 4.51 6.78
C ILE A 105 -0.98 4.71 7.96
N ALA A 106 -2.27 4.78 7.65
CA ALA A 106 -3.33 4.72 8.63
C ALA A 106 -4.24 3.54 8.29
N ILE A 107 -4.51 2.69 9.28
CA ILE A 107 -5.41 1.54 9.14
C ILE A 107 -6.55 1.63 10.15
N THR A 108 -7.66 0.95 9.85
CA THR A 108 -8.82 0.84 10.74
C THR A 108 -9.33 -0.60 10.75
N GLY A 109 -9.87 -1.05 11.89
CA GLY A 109 -10.50 -2.37 12.03
C GLY A 109 -11.98 -2.40 11.68
N LEU A 110 -12.61 -1.25 11.40
CA LEU A 110 -14.06 -1.13 11.13
C LEU A 110 -14.96 -1.76 12.22
N GLY A 111 -14.52 -1.77 13.47
CA GLY A 111 -15.25 -2.38 14.60
C GLY A 111 -14.77 -3.78 14.99
N ASP A 112 -13.74 -4.31 14.32
CA ASP A 112 -13.11 -5.57 14.69
C ASP A 112 -12.59 -5.54 16.14
N ILE A 113 -12.95 -6.58 16.91
CA ILE A 113 -12.65 -6.70 18.33
C ILE A 113 -11.14 -6.80 18.56
N ALA A 114 -10.40 -7.50 17.69
CA ALA A 114 -8.95 -7.64 17.85
C ALA A 114 -8.25 -6.31 17.60
N PHE A 115 -8.71 -5.52 16.62
CA PHE A 115 -8.22 -4.18 16.34
C PHE A 115 -8.46 -3.24 17.52
N ASP A 116 -9.67 -3.22 18.08
CA ASP A 116 -9.97 -2.37 19.24
C ASP A 116 -9.14 -2.74 20.46
N LYS A 117 -8.93 -4.04 20.72
CA LYS A 117 -7.97 -4.50 21.73
C LYS A 117 -6.54 -4.02 21.45
N ALA A 118 -6.10 -4.03 20.20
CA ALA A 118 -4.78 -3.51 19.84
C ALA A 118 -4.65 -2.01 20.11
N MET A 119 -5.73 -1.23 19.97
CA MET A 119 -5.76 0.18 20.35
C MET A 119 -5.66 0.36 21.86
N GLU A 120 -6.35 -0.47 22.67
CA GLU A 120 -6.17 -0.48 24.12
C GLU A 120 -4.71 -0.81 24.51
N LYS A 121 -4.09 -1.77 23.81
CA LYS A 121 -2.67 -2.11 24.01
C LYS A 121 -1.70 -0.99 23.63
N LEU A 122 -2.03 -0.21 22.60
CA LEU A 122 -1.27 1.00 22.26
C LEU A 122 -1.31 2.03 23.40
N GLU A 123 -2.47 2.21 24.03
CA GLU A 123 -2.61 3.11 25.19
C GLU A 123 -1.80 2.62 26.39
N GLU A 124 -1.81 1.31 26.67
CA GLU A 124 -0.96 0.69 27.69
C GLU A 124 0.52 0.95 27.43
N VAL A 125 0.98 0.79 26.18
CA VAL A 125 2.36 1.09 25.79
C VAL A 125 2.67 2.57 26.02
N PHE A 126 1.82 3.48 25.55
CA PHE A 126 2.04 4.92 25.73
C PHE A 126 2.12 5.30 27.21
N LEU A 127 1.25 4.74 28.05
CA LEU A 127 1.28 4.95 29.50
C LEU A 127 2.61 4.49 30.09
N ARG A 128 3.15 3.35 29.64
CA ARG A 128 4.48 2.91 30.08
C ARG A 128 5.58 3.91 29.74
N PHE A 129 5.55 4.49 28.54
CA PHE A 129 6.48 5.57 28.19
C PHE A 129 6.30 6.74 29.15
N THR A 130 5.08 7.24 29.36
CA THR A 130 4.86 8.38 30.27
C THR A 130 5.34 8.12 31.70
N ASN A 131 5.28 6.87 32.18
CA ASN A 131 5.76 6.48 33.50
C ASN A 131 7.29 6.29 33.57
N ASN A 132 7.96 6.06 32.45
CA ASN A 132 9.41 5.88 32.37
C ASN A 132 10.19 7.20 32.26
N PHE A 133 9.49 8.30 31.95
CA PHE A 133 10.07 9.63 31.78
C PHE A 133 9.52 10.61 32.84
N PRO A 134 10.16 11.78 33.03
CA PRO A 134 9.61 12.83 33.88
C PRO A 134 8.16 13.18 33.49
N ALA A 135 7.34 13.54 34.48
CA ALA A 135 5.95 13.93 34.25
C ALA A 135 5.85 15.03 33.17
N ASP A 136 4.84 14.90 32.30
CA ASP A 136 4.54 15.83 31.20
C ASP A 136 5.66 16.04 30.17
N SER A 137 6.68 15.17 30.16
CA SER A 137 7.80 15.27 29.21
C SER A 137 7.57 14.49 27.92
N VAL A 138 6.67 13.50 27.89
CA VAL A 138 6.37 12.68 26.71
C VAL A 138 5.18 13.25 25.95
N SER A 139 5.31 13.38 24.63
CA SER A 139 4.26 13.85 23.72
C SER A 139 4.20 12.99 22.46
N GLY A 140 3.14 13.12 21.67
CA GLY A 140 3.08 12.55 20.32
C GLY A 140 2.10 11.41 20.09
N TYR A 141 1.43 10.94 21.15
CA TYR A 141 0.23 10.12 21.01
C TYR A 141 -1.02 11.00 21.20
N ASP A 142 -1.92 10.96 20.24
CA ASP A 142 -3.24 11.58 20.29
C ASP A 142 -4.21 10.60 19.61
N PRO A 143 -5.15 9.98 20.35
CA PRO A 143 -6.12 9.06 19.78
C PRO A 143 -6.91 9.73 18.65
N VAL A 144 -6.88 9.12 17.46
CA VAL A 144 -7.62 9.64 16.30
C VAL A 144 -8.81 8.74 16.02
N LEU A 145 -10.01 9.31 16.15
CA LEU A 145 -11.23 8.70 15.67
C LEU A 145 -11.49 9.11 14.22
N HIS A 146 -12.03 8.17 13.46
CA HIS A 146 -12.52 8.45 12.13
C HIS A 146 -13.73 9.39 12.18
N LYS A 147 -13.60 10.58 11.60
CA LYS A 147 -14.62 11.66 11.70
C LYS A 147 -16.01 11.26 11.24
N ASP A 148 -16.13 10.37 10.25
CA ASP A 148 -17.42 10.04 9.64
C ASP A 148 -18.05 8.76 10.22
N THR A 149 -17.26 7.81 10.74
CA THR A 149 -17.75 6.50 11.21
C THR A 149 -17.57 6.29 12.71
N GLY A 150 -16.75 7.10 13.38
CA GLY A 150 -16.42 6.93 14.80
C GLY A 150 -15.44 5.78 15.09
N PHE A 151 -14.96 5.04 14.09
CA PHE A 151 -14.03 3.92 14.30
C PHE A 151 -12.62 4.40 14.66
N ASN A 152 -11.92 3.58 15.45
CA ASN A 152 -10.51 3.79 15.77
C ASN A 152 -9.62 3.74 14.52
N VAL A 153 -8.60 4.58 14.49
CA VAL A 153 -7.59 4.62 13.43
C VAL A 153 -6.20 4.50 14.03
N PHE A 154 -5.44 3.52 13.55
CA PHE A 154 -4.07 3.29 13.94
C PHE A 154 -3.12 3.95 12.93
N HIS A 155 -2.29 4.89 13.40
CA HIS A 155 -1.34 5.62 12.58
C HIS A 155 0.09 5.15 12.85
N ALA A 156 0.81 4.78 11.78
CA ALA A 156 2.22 4.42 11.85
C ALA A 156 3.00 5.14 10.75
N HIS A 157 4.26 5.49 11.04
CA HIS A 157 5.13 6.09 10.03
C HIS A 157 6.61 5.84 10.30
N SER A 158 7.42 5.93 9.26
CA SER A 158 8.88 5.96 9.37
C SER A 158 9.44 7.05 8.45
N ARG A 159 10.44 7.79 8.94
CA ARG A 159 11.12 8.81 8.13
C ARG A 159 12.06 8.12 7.16
N TYR A 160 12.21 8.68 5.96
CA TYR A 160 13.23 8.18 5.04
C TYR A 160 14.65 8.57 5.45
N PHE A 161 14.81 9.69 6.15
CA PHE A 161 16.11 10.25 6.48
C PHE A 161 16.24 10.58 7.96
N THR A 162 17.43 10.34 8.48
CA THR A 162 17.87 10.76 9.81
C THR A 162 19.14 11.59 9.67
N LYS A 163 19.39 12.49 10.63
CA LYS A 163 20.64 13.26 10.63
C LYS A 163 21.82 12.34 10.94
N VAL A 164 22.93 12.50 10.21
CA VAL A 164 24.20 11.77 10.47
C VAL A 164 24.67 11.95 11.90
N SER A 165 24.44 13.13 12.50
CA SER A 165 24.81 13.41 13.89
C SER A 165 24.10 12.54 14.93
N ALA A 166 23.06 11.79 14.54
CA ALA A 166 22.40 10.80 15.40
C ALA A 166 23.10 9.43 15.36
N TYR A 167 24.02 9.23 14.42
CA TYR A 167 24.81 8.01 14.21
C TYR A 167 26.30 8.31 14.40
N GLN A 168 27.13 7.26 14.36
CA GLN A 168 28.58 7.42 14.55
C GLN A 168 29.21 8.06 13.30
N ASP A 169 28.84 7.59 12.12
CA ASP A 169 29.27 8.14 10.83
C ASP A 169 28.27 7.75 9.70
N GLU A 170 28.67 8.00 8.44
CA GLU A 170 27.85 7.69 7.26
C GLU A 170 27.86 6.20 6.86
N SER A 171 28.61 5.33 7.56
CA SER A 171 28.69 3.89 7.24
C SER A 171 27.38 3.14 7.49
N ASP A 172 26.53 3.69 8.35
CA ASP A 172 25.17 3.19 8.62
C ASP A 172 24.18 3.48 7.48
N ASN A 173 24.61 4.17 6.42
CA ASN A 173 23.75 4.49 5.29
C ASN A 173 23.52 3.27 4.39
N ILE A 174 22.28 2.80 4.35
CA ILE A 174 21.82 1.74 3.45
C ILE A 174 21.13 2.33 2.20
N GLY A 175 21.19 1.59 1.10
CA GLY A 175 20.54 1.99 -0.14
C GLY A 175 19.02 1.79 -0.09
N PHE A 176 18.28 2.58 -0.88
CA PHE A 176 16.85 2.35 -1.06
C PHE A 176 16.60 1.14 -1.96
N HIS A 177 15.59 0.32 -1.61
CA HIS A 177 15.16 -0.76 -2.47
C HIS A 177 14.64 -0.23 -3.83
N PRO A 178 14.90 -0.89 -4.98
CA PRO A 178 14.47 -0.40 -6.30
C PRO A 178 12.95 -0.21 -6.47
N LEU A 179 12.14 -0.95 -5.71
CA LEU A 179 10.68 -0.74 -5.69
C LEU A 179 10.25 0.49 -4.88
N VAL A 180 11.08 0.93 -3.93
CA VAL A 180 10.84 2.12 -3.09
C VAL A 180 11.30 3.38 -3.82
N ASP A 181 12.45 3.32 -4.50
CA ASP A 181 13.04 4.47 -5.20
C ASP A 181 13.48 4.14 -6.64
N PRO A 182 12.54 3.79 -7.54
CA PRO A 182 12.85 3.35 -8.90
C PRO A 182 13.58 4.42 -9.74
N ASP A 183 13.36 5.70 -9.42
CA ASP A 183 13.92 6.85 -10.15
C ASP A 183 15.10 7.51 -9.40
N ASN A 184 15.61 6.89 -8.33
CA ASN A 184 16.70 7.41 -7.49
C ASN A 184 16.43 8.83 -6.91
N VAL A 185 15.16 9.18 -6.69
CA VAL A 185 14.76 10.46 -6.13
C VAL A 185 15.18 10.56 -4.67
N LEU A 186 14.92 9.53 -3.86
CA LEU A 186 15.31 9.49 -2.45
C LEU A 186 16.82 9.31 -2.30
N ALA A 187 17.44 8.45 -3.10
CA ALA A 187 18.88 8.24 -3.13
C ALA A 187 19.63 9.55 -3.44
N SER A 188 19.11 10.38 -4.35
CA SER A 188 19.69 11.69 -4.66
C SER A 188 19.57 12.73 -3.51
N MET A 189 18.78 12.42 -2.47
CA MET A 189 18.63 13.25 -1.28
C MET A 189 19.51 12.80 -0.11
N VAL A 190 20.18 11.66 -0.20
CA VAL A 190 21.20 11.25 0.78
C VAL A 190 22.42 12.17 0.70
N GLY A 191 23.06 12.43 1.83
CA GLY A 191 24.16 13.38 1.96
C GLY A 191 23.74 14.71 2.59
N ASP A 192 24.68 15.66 2.66
CA ASP A 192 24.54 16.94 3.37
C ASP A 192 24.11 16.76 4.86
N GLY A 193 24.65 15.74 5.53
CA GLY A 193 24.36 15.43 6.93
C GLY A 193 23.07 14.64 7.16
N PHE A 194 22.50 14.00 6.13
CA PHE A 194 21.39 13.06 6.25
C PHE A 194 21.74 11.70 5.63
N ILE A 195 21.29 10.63 6.30
CA ILE A 195 21.44 9.24 5.87
C ILE A 195 20.11 8.50 5.92
N HIS A 196 20.02 7.41 5.17
CA HIS A 196 18.97 6.40 5.27
C HIS A 196 19.55 5.20 6.01
N ALA A 197 19.14 4.97 7.26
CA ALA A 197 19.65 3.85 8.06
C ALA A 197 18.62 2.72 8.16
N ILE A 198 19.00 1.59 8.75
CA ILE A 198 18.10 0.43 8.96
C ILE A 198 16.82 0.82 9.71
N ASP A 199 16.90 1.79 10.64
CA ASP A 199 15.74 2.33 11.35
C ASP A 199 14.75 3.10 10.46
N ASN A 200 15.18 3.52 9.27
CA ASN A 200 14.37 4.24 8.30
C ASN A 200 13.73 3.31 7.27
N GLU A 201 14.17 2.04 7.20
CA GLU A 201 13.67 1.08 6.23
C GLU A 201 12.25 0.62 6.59
N VAL A 202 11.41 0.49 5.56
CA VAL A 202 10.09 -0.13 5.66
C VAL A 202 10.01 -1.25 4.64
N GLN A 203 9.79 -2.46 5.11
CA GLN A 203 9.64 -3.62 4.22
C GLN A 203 8.24 -3.65 3.61
N PHE A 204 8.15 -3.90 2.30
CA PHE A 204 6.88 -4.05 1.60
C PHE A 204 6.77 -5.45 1.03
N LEU A 205 5.80 -6.22 1.54
CA LEU A 205 5.58 -7.60 1.15
C LEU A 205 4.13 -7.82 0.71
N ARG A 206 3.92 -8.88 -0.05
CA ARG A 206 2.60 -9.45 -0.33
C ARG A 206 2.58 -10.92 0.04
N ARG A 207 1.50 -11.34 0.69
CA ARG A 207 1.16 -12.74 0.95
C ARG A 207 0.47 -13.32 -0.29
N GLU A 208 0.91 -14.49 -0.70
CA GLU A 208 0.23 -15.34 -1.68
C GLU A 208 -0.01 -16.71 -1.06
N ILE A 209 -1.27 -17.17 -1.08
CA ILE A 209 -1.63 -18.51 -0.61
C ILE A 209 -1.60 -19.44 -1.82
N LEU A 210 -0.73 -20.45 -1.77
CA LEU A 210 -0.61 -21.46 -2.83
C LEU A 210 -1.79 -22.45 -2.78
N PRO A 211 -2.03 -23.23 -3.85
CA PRO A 211 -3.09 -24.25 -3.87
C PRO A 211 -2.99 -25.32 -2.78
N ASP A 212 -1.80 -25.53 -2.22
CA ASP A 212 -1.56 -26.46 -1.11
C ASP A 212 -1.82 -25.84 0.28
N GLY A 213 -2.28 -24.58 0.34
CA GLY A 213 -2.53 -23.82 1.56
C GLY A 213 -1.29 -23.13 2.14
N THR A 214 -0.11 -23.29 1.54
CA THR A 214 1.12 -22.67 2.04
C THR A 214 1.16 -21.19 1.68
N ALA A 215 1.48 -20.33 2.64
CA ALA A 215 1.73 -18.91 2.41
C ALA A 215 3.16 -18.66 1.91
N ARG A 216 3.31 -17.86 0.86
CA ARG A 216 4.58 -17.30 0.39
C ARG A 216 4.56 -15.78 0.45
N TYR A 217 5.74 -15.20 0.63
CA TYR A 217 5.94 -13.77 0.78
C TYR A 217 6.88 -13.26 -0.30
N TYR A 218 6.50 -12.17 -0.95
CA TYR A 218 7.26 -11.56 -2.03
C TYR A 218 7.39 -10.06 -1.84
N ALA A 219 8.53 -9.49 -2.24
CA ALA A 219 8.70 -8.05 -2.32
C ALA A 219 7.57 -7.42 -3.15
N TYR A 220 6.93 -6.39 -2.61
CA TYR A 220 5.75 -5.79 -3.20
C TYR A 220 5.97 -4.31 -3.50
N ASN A 221 5.40 -3.85 -4.61
CA ASN A 221 5.52 -2.44 -5.00
C ASN A 221 4.62 -1.58 -4.08
N PRO A 222 5.18 -0.65 -3.27
CA PRO A 222 4.39 0.22 -2.41
C PRO A 222 3.39 1.09 -3.19
N ALA A 223 3.68 1.39 -4.46
CA ALA A 223 2.78 2.11 -5.36
C ALA A 223 1.49 1.35 -5.66
N SER A 224 1.47 0.02 -5.47
CA SER A 224 0.31 -0.84 -5.75
C SER A 224 -0.65 -0.95 -4.57
N ILE A 225 -0.23 -0.60 -3.35
CA ILE A 225 -1.09 -0.59 -2.17
C ILE A 225 -2.15 0.52 -2.35
N ARG A 226 -3.41 0.22 -2.04
CA ARG A 226 -4.56 1.12 -2.18
C ARG A 226 -5.34 1.25 -0.88
N ILE A 227 -6.12 2.33 -0.78
CA ILE A 227 -7.13 2.46 0.28
C ILE A 227 -8.16 1.34 0.08
N GLY A 228 -8.49 0.64 1.16
CA GLY A 228 -9.35 -0.54 1.15
C GLY A 228 -8.61 -1.89 1.11
N ASP A 229 -7.28 -1.89 0.95
CA ASP A 229 -6.50 -3.14 1.06
C ASP A 229 -6.47 -3.63 2.50
N ILE A 230 -6.56 -4.93 2.72
CA ILE A 230 -6.33 -5.56 4.02
C ILE A 230 -4.83 -5.82 4.13
N VAL A 231 -4.22 -5.27 5.17
CA VAL A 231 -2.78 -5.34 5.42
C VAL A 231 -2.49 -5.76 6.86
N GLU A 232 -1.33 -6.37 7.07
CA GLU A 232 -0.67 -6.46 8.36
C GLU A 232 0.44 -5.40 8.37
N ILE A 233 0.45 -4.53 9.37
CA ILE A 233 1.56 -3.62 9.62
C ILE A 233 2.44 -4.17 10.74
N SER A 234 3.75 -4.02 10.57
CA SER A 234 4.74 -4.29 11.60
C SER A 234 5.24 -2.97 12.15
N VAL A 235 5.18 -2.79 13.47
CA VAL A 235 5.49 -1.52 14.14
C VAL A 235 6.36 -1.72 15.37
N ALA A 236 7.18 -0.71 15.65
CA ALA A 236 7.90 -0.56 16.90
C ALA A 236 7.41 0.70 17.63
N PHE A 237 7.51 0.70 18.95
CA PHE A 237 7.16 1.84 19.78
C PHE A 237 8.43 2.50 20.29
N VAL A 238 8.63 3.76 19.91
CA VAL A 238 9.90 4.46 20.10
C VAL A 238 9.66 5.87 20.64
N ALA A 239 10.44 6.29 21.63
CA ALA A 239 10.55 7.68 22.05
C ALA A 239 11.90 8.26 21.65
N PHE A 240 11.85 9.39 20.93
CA PHE A 240 13.05 10.14 20.57
C PHE A 240 13.22 11.37 21.45
N PRO A 241 14.45 11.75 21.81
CA PRO A 241 14.69 13.01 22.51
C PRO A 241 14.28 14.18 21.61
N ALA A 242 13.57 15.14 22.21
CA ALA A 242 13.17 16.40 21.62
C ALA A 242 13.83 17.57 22.37
N GLN A 243 13.43 18.80 22.05
CA GLN A 243 13.95 19.98 22.73
C GLN A 243 13.46 20.04 24.19
N GLU A 244 14.21 20.74 25.05
CA GLU A 244 13.81 21.05 26.44
C GLU A 244 13.54 19.81 27.33
N ASN A 245 14.35 18.75 27.18
CA ASN A 245 14.15 17.47 27.91
C ASN A 245 12.76 16.84 27.70
N LYS A 246 12.13 17.13 26.55
CA LYS A 246 10.91 16.45 26.13
C LYS A 246 11.26 15.24 25.27
N TYR A 247 10.31 14.34 25.16
CA TYR A 247 10.41 13.12 24.39
C TYR A 247 9.22 13.01 23.46
N LYS A 248 9.47 12.59 22.23
CA LYS A 248 8.43 12.36 21.23
C LYS A 248 8.23 10.87 21.04
N PHE A 249 7.09 10.38 21.50
CA PHE A 249 6.59 9.04 21.21
C PHE A 249 6.20 8.94 19.73
N VAL A 250 6.59 7.84 19.11
CA VAL A 250 6.40 7.54 17.70
C VAL A 250 6.08 6.06 17.56
N VAL A 251 5.00 5.77 16.83
CA VAL A 251 4.72 4.44 16.31
C VAL A 251 5.48 4.29 14.98
N ALA A 252 6.66 3.67 15.08
CA ALA A 252 7.60 3.51 13.98
C ALA A 252 7.14 2.36 13.08
N LEU A 253 6.88 2.66 11.81
CA LEU A 253 6.51 1.65 10.82
C LEU A 253 7.76 0.87 10.38
N ARG A 254 7.73 -0.46 10.47
CA ARG A 254 8.82 -1.37 10.05
C ARG A 254 8.46 -2.18 8.81
N GLY A 255 7.19 -2.51 8.62
CA GLY A 255 6.75 -3.29 7.48
C GLY A 255 5.28 -3.15 7.17
N ILE A 256 4.94 -3.39 5.90
CA ILE A 256 3.57 -3.54 5.42
C ILE A 256 3.49 -4.82 4.60
N LEU A 257 2.66 -5.74 5.05
CA LEU A 257 2.34 -6.98 4.36
C LEU A 257 0.91 -6.89 3.82
N VAL A 258 0.75 -6.96 2.50
CA VAL A 258 -0.57 -7.06 1.87
C VAL A 258 -1.11 -8.48 2.03
N LEU A 259 -2.27 -8.60 2.67
CA LEU A 259 -2.93 -9.87 2.97
C LEU A 259 -4.03 -10.19 1.97
N ASP A 260 -4.89 -9.21 1.68
CA ASP A 260 -6.01 -9.36 0.74
C ASP A 260 -6.33 -8.03 0.02
N GLN A 261 -6.74 -8.15 -1.24
CA GLN A 261 -7.13 -7.01 -2.08
C GLN A 261 -8.50 -7.25 -2.76
N GLU A 262 -9.14 -8.39 -2.52
CA GLU A 262 -10.30 -8.85 -3.27
C GLU A 262 -11.51 -7.95 -3.04
N ALA A 263 -11.75 -7.55 -1.78
CA ALA A 263 -12.86 -6.66 -1.43
C ALA A 263 -12.75 -5.32 -2.18
N ARG A 264 -11.55 -4.73 -2.19
CA ARG A 264 -11.27 -3.49 -2.93
C ARG A 264 -11.39 -3.67 -4.44
N GLU A 265 -10.89 -4.78 -5.00
CA GLU A 265 -10.98 -5.06 -6.45
C GLU A 265 -12.43 -5.24 -6.91
N LYS A 266 -13.26 -5.95 -6.14
CA LYS A 266 -14.70 -6.07 -6.39
C LYS A 266 -15.38 -4.70 -6.38
N ALA A 267 -15.08 -3.87 -5.38
CA ALA A 267 -15.60 -2.51 -5.30
C ALA A 267 -15.19 -1.66 -6.51
N ASP A 268 -13.93 -1.75 -6.96
CA ASP A 268 -13.44 -1.04 -8.14
C ASP A 268 -14.15 -1.49 -9.43
N ILE A 269 -14.38 -2.80 -9.62
CA ILE A 269 -15.15 -3.32 -10.76
C ILE A 269 -16.59 -2.78 -10.74
N LEU A 270 -17.24 -2.74 -9.58
CA LEU A 270 -18.58 -2.19 -9.43
C LEU A 270 -18.61 -0.68 -9.74
N ARG A 271 -17.63 0.10 -9.29
CA ARG A 271 -17.45 1.52 -9.64
C ARG A 271 -17.26 1.73 -11.14
N MET A 272 -16.49 0.86 -11.80
CA MET A 272 -16.33 0.94 -13.25
C MET A 272 -17.66 0.68 -13.96
N ARG A 273 -18.43 -0.31 -13.50
CA ARG A 273 -19.75 -0.67 -14.06
C ARG A 273 -20.79 0.43 -13.85
N SER A 274 -20.82 1.10 -12.71
CA SER A 274 -21.81 2.18 -12.45
C SER A 274 -21.61 3.40 -13.36
N ARG A 275 -20.37 3.67 -13.79
CA ARG A 275 -20.06 4.69 -14.82
C ARG A 275 -20.59 4.32 -16.20
N TYR A 276 -20.85 3.04 -16.48
CA TYR A 276 -21.55 2.60 -17.69
C TYR A 276 -23.06 2.77 -17.53
N THR A 277 -23.55 3.99 -17.33
CA THR A 277 -24.95 4.28 -17.67
C THR A 277 -25.06 4.18 -19.20
N PRO A 278 -25.97 3.38 -19.77
CA PRO A 278 -26.13 3.34 -21.22
C PRO A 278 -26.71 4.67 -21.68
N ALA A 279 -25.84 5.65 -21.97
CA ALA A 279 -26.22 6.80 -22.75
C ALA A 279 -26.84 6.27 -24.05
N LYS A 280 -28.02 6.78 -24.44
CA LYS A 280 -28.62 6.52 -25.76
C LYS A 280 -27.55 6.84 -26.82
N ARG A 281 -26.89 5.80 -27.34
CA ARG A 281 -25.81 5.95 -28.31
C ARG A 281 -26.41 6.53 -29.58
N GLN A 282 -26.12 7.80 -29.87
CA GLN A 282 -26.00 8.19 -31.27
C GLN A 282 -24.81 7.40 -31.82
N VAL A 283 -25.10 6.46 -32.71
CA VAL A 283 -24.09 5.58 -33.31
C VAL A 283 -23.25 6.42 -34.26
N ALA A 284 -22.14 6.98 -33.77
CA ALA A 284 -21.07 7.40 -34.64
C ALA A 284 -20.41 6.13 -35.20
N VAL A 285 -20.69 5.83 -36.48
CA VAL A 285 -20.05 4.72 -37.20
C VAL A 285 -18.59 5.07 -37.43
N LEU A 286 -17.73 4.68 -36.49
CA LEU A 286 -16.28 4.64 -36.72
C LEU A 286 -15.98 3.46 -37.66
N ARG A 287 -15.67 3.75 -38.92
CA ARG A 287 -15.12 2.77 -39.87
C ARG A 287 -13.77 2.28 -39.33
N ARG A 288 -13.76 1.16 -38.61
CA ARG A 288 -12.54 0.44 -38.25
C ARG A 288 -12.07 -0.35 -39.47
N THR A 289 -10.98 0.07 -40.08
CA THR A 289 -10.21 -0.76 -41.00
C THR A 289 -9.69 -1.96 -40.21
N LYS A 290 -10.16 -3.16 -40.52
CA LYS A 290 -9.75 -4.41 -39.85
C LYS A 290 -8.27 -4.66 -40.16
N ARG A 291 -7.37 -4.22 -39.28
CA ARG A 291 -5.97 -4.70 -39.31
C ARG A 291 -5.98 -6.13 -38.76
N GLN A 292 -5.67 -7.08 -39.64
CA GLN A 292 -5.47 -8.48 -39.30
C GLN A 292 -4.22 -8.56 -38.41
N LEU A 293 -4.37 -9.03 -37.16
CA LEU A 293 -3.31 -9.04 -36.15
C LEU A 293 -2.44 -10.30 -36.19
N TYR A 294 -2.86 -11.33 -36.94
CA TYR A 294 -2.09 -12.55 -37.15
C TYR A 294 -2.18 -12.94 -38.62
N GLU A 295 -1.02 -13.09 -39.27
CA GLU A 295 -0.88 -13.66 -40.62
C GLU A 295 -0.92 -15.19 -40.49
N GLY A 296 -2.07 -15.77 -40.75
CA GLY A 296 -2.27 -17.21 -40.89
C GLY A 296 -2.89 -17.48 -42.25
N GLN A 297 -2.24 -18.39 -43.00
CA GLN A 297 -2.49 -18.81 -44.39
C GLN A 297 -3.88 -18.52 -44.95
N ILE A 298 -3.90 -17.75 -46.04
CA ILE A 298 -5.10 -17.42 -46.83
C ILE A 298 -5.65 -18.71 -47.45
N ASP A 299 -6.88 -19.05 -47.08
CA ASP A 299 -7.67 -20.12 -47.69
C ASP A 299 -7.79 -19.94 -49.20
N ILE A 300 -7.51 -21.02 -49.93
CA ILE A 300 -7.41 -21.11 -51.39
C ILE A 300 -8.76 -20.78 -52.08
N GLU A 301 -9.87 -20.75 -51.34
CA GLU A 301 -11.23 -20.50 -51.87
C GLU A 301 -11.44 -19.07 -52.41
N ASP A 302 -10.82 -18.06 -51.79
CA ASP A 302 -11.06 -16.65 -52.16
C ASP A 302 -10.42 -16.29 -53.52
N THR A 303 -9.38 -17.04 -53.91
CA THR A 303 -8.71 -16.88 -55.21
C THR A 303 -9.55 -17.48 -56.35
N GLN A 304 -10.29 -18.57 -56.10
CA GLN A 304 -11.14 -19.19 -57.12
C GLN A 304 -12.38 -18.34 -57.44
N GLN A 305 -12.99 -17.68 -56.45
CA GLN A 305 -14.13 -16.79 -56.69
C GLN A 305 -13.74 -15.53 -57.48
N ARG A 306 -12.52 -15.02 -57.32
CA ARG A 306 -12.02 -13.88 -58.10
C ARG A 306 -11.75 -14.22 -59.56
N MET A 307 -11.31 -15.45 -59.86
CA MET A 307 -11.08 -15.88 -61.24
C MET A 307 -12.39 -16.19 -62.00
N ALA A 308 -13.46 -16.59 -61.31
CA ALA A 308 -14.77 -16.83 -61.92
C ALA A 308 -15.44 -15.56 -62.47
N ARG A 309 -15.11 -14.38 -61.94
CA ARG A 309 -15.70 -13.10 -62.37
C ARG A 309 -15.05 -12.46 -63.60
N MET A 310 -13.96 -13.03 -64.13
CA MET A 310 -13.26 -12.48 -65.31
C MET A 310 -13.71 -13.06 -66.65
N ARG A 311 -14.71 -13.94 -66.68
CA ARG A 311 -15.29 -14.43 -67.93
C ARG A 311 -16.75 -14.03 -67.98
N LEU A 312 -17.04 -12.98 -68.77
CA LEU A 312 -18.25 -12.76 -69.57
C LEU A 312 -18.29 -11.28 -69.95
N ASN A 313 -17.90 -10.98 -71.19
CA ASN A 313 -18.34 -9.82 -71.95
C ASN A 313 -18.17 -10.17 -73.43
N GLU A 314 -19.06 -11.02 -73.93
CA GLU A 314 -19.41 -11.07 -75.35
C GLU A 314 -20.93 -11.03 -75.44
N ASP A 315 -21.39 -10.26 -76.43
CA ASP A 315 -22.74 -10.20 -76.99
C ASP A 315 -23.77 -9.28 -76.32
N THR A 316 -23.84 -8.04 -76.81
CA THR A 316 -25.10 -7.30 -76.88
C THR A 316 -25.42 -7.00 -78.35
N VAL A 317 -26.23 -7.86 -78.96
CA VAL A 317 -26.82 -7.69 -80.30
C VAL A 317 -28.35 -7.66 -80.16
N HIS A 318 -28.96 -6.64 -80.78
CA HIS A 318 -30.37 -6.55 -81.23
C HIS A 318 -31.46 -6.40 -80.15
N ASN A 319 -32.63 -5.79 -80.37
CA ASN A 319 -33.24 -4.91 -81.39
C ASN A 319 -34.71 -4.75 -80.93
N SER A 320 -35.34 -3.58 -81.02
CA SER A 320 -36.80 -3.44 -81.22
C SER A 320 -37.25 -1.98 -81.37
N ASN A 321 -37.57 -1.63 -82.62
CA ASN A 321 -38.74 -0.88 -83.10
C ASN A 321 -40.01 -1.07 -82.20
N THR A 322 -41.05 -0.22 -82.11
CA THR A 322 -41.65 0.76 -83.04
C THR A 322 -42.83 1.49 -82.32
N MET A 323 -43.18 2.71 -82.79
CA MET A 323 -44.54 3.33 -82.88
C MET A 323 -45.30 3.66 -81.56
N SER A 324 -46.08 4.75 -81.40
CA SER A 324 -46.69 5.74 -82.31
C SER A 324 -47.41 6.86 -81.52
N GLN A 325 -47.67 8.00 -82.19
CA GLN A 325 -48.71 9.05 -81.96
C GLN A 325 -48.54 9.97 -80.74
N ASP A 326 -48.68 11.31 -80.82
CA ASP A 326 -49.17 12.25 -81.85
C ASP A 326 -48.24 13.46 -82.03
#